data_AF-A0A973G4W2-F1
#
_entry.id   AF-A0A973G4W2-F1
#
_cell.length_a   1.000
_cell.length_b   1.000
_cell.length_c   1.000
_cell.angle_alpha   90.00
_cell.angle_beta   90.00
_cell.angle_gamma   90.00
#
_symmetry.space_group_name_H-M   'P 1'
#
loop_
_entity.id
_entity.type
_entity.pdbx_description
1 polymer ?
#
loop_
_entity_poly.entity_id
_entity_poly.type
_entity_poly.pdbx_seq_one_letter_code
_entity_poly.pdbx_strand_id
1 'polypeptide(L)'
;MKKKYITISLYIIIPFTLSGLSLLWIILTDRLVRSYSKFMSESWSFALWGLTVVVASYIITLLIIWVVLKPVRKFVKTAESLPVYPKKMEEEVKTKDDIERFERVFDQITTILTKVEAKELFPGMVGQSRIMRGVFTQIIKVAPTDSTVLILGESGTGKELVATGLYEHSLRKGKPFIKINCVAIPESLLESELFGHEKGAFTGAVS
;
A
#
# COMPACT_ATOMS: atom_id res chain seq x y z
N MET A 1 3.19 36.15 -7.57
CA MET A 1 2.13 36.30 -6.55
C MET A 1 2.30 35.19 -5.51
N LYS A 2 2.80 35.52 -4.30
CA LYS A 2 3.02 34.54 -3.22
C LYS A 2 1.65 34.13 -2.63
N LYS A 3 1.17 32.92 -2.96
CA LYS A 3 0.05 32.30 -2.24
C LYS A 3 0.49 32.07 -0.79
N LYS A 4 -0.16 32.75 0.15
CA LYS A 4 -0.03 32.47 1.59
C LYS A 4 -0.72 31.13 1.84
N TYR A 5 0.06 30.06 1.95
CA TYR A 5 -0.43 28.77 2.44
C TYR A 5 -0.49 28.84 3.96
N ILE A 6 -1.69 28.72 4.53
CA ILE A 6 -1.90 28.67 5.98
C ILE A 6 -1.61 27.21 6.39
N THR A 7 -0.49 26.98 7.05
CA THR A 7 -0.09 25.66 7.56
C THR A 7 -0.87 25.36 8.85
N ILE A 8 -1.93 24.55 8.74
CA ILE A 8 -2.75 24.19 9.90
C ILE A 8 -2.26 22.84 10.44
N SER A 9 -1.59 22.85 11.58
CA SER A 9 -1.13 21.63 12.27
C SER A 9 -2.32 20.77 12.67
N LEU A 10 -2.28 19.47 12.36
CA LEU A 10 -3.31 18.50 12.73
C LEU A 10 -3.56 18.48 14.26
N TYR A 11 -2.52 18.80 15.04
CA TYR A 11 -2.60 18.93 16.49
C TYR A 11 -3.42 20.14 16.96
N ILE A 12 -3.63 21.13 16.10
CA ILE A 12 -4.51 22.29 16.36
C ILE A 12 -5.93 21.99 15.87
N ILE A 13 -6.07 21.29 14.74
CA ILE A 13 -7.38 20.97 14.14
C ILE A 13 -8.18 20.04 15.04
N ILE A 14 -7.57 18.97 15.55
CA ILE A 14 -8.24 17.96 16.37
C ILE A 14 -8.89 18.58 17.64
N PRO A 15 -8.16 19.32 18.50
CA PRO A 15 -8.79 19.97 19.66
C PRO A 15 -9.76 21.08 19.25
N PHE A 16 -9.55 21.75 18.12
CA PHE A 16 -10.48 22.77 17.62
C PHE A 16 -11.83 22.18 17.19
N THR A 17 -11.84 21.09 16.41
CA THR A 17 -13.09 20.41 15.99
C THR A 17 -13.80 19.76 17.18
N LEU A 18 -13.06 19.18 18.11
CA LEU A 18 -13.59 18.61 19.36
C LEU A 18 -14.17 19.67 20.30
N SER A 19 -13.54 20.84 20.40
CA SER A 19 -14.09 21.98 21.15
C SER A 19 -15.42 22.46 20.55
N GLY A 20 -15.51 22.49 19.22
CA GLY A 20 -16.74 22.81 18.49
C GLY A 20 -17.86 21.80 18.74
N LEU A 21 -17.55 20.50 18.75
CA LEU A 21 -18.53 19.45 19.03
C LEU A 21 -19.06 19.52 20.47
N SER A 22 -18.20 19.83 21.44
CA SER A 22 -18.57 20.02 22.84
C SER A 22 -19.52 21.21 23.04
N LEU A 23 -19.23 22.35 22.39
CA LEU A 23 -20.10 23.54 22.42
C LEU A 23 -21.49 23.25 21.83
N LEU A 24 -21.55 22.52 20.71
CA LEU A 24 -22.81 22.08 20.12
C LEU A 24 -23.63 21.21 21.07
N TRP A 25 -22.96 20.33 21.82
CA TRP A 25 -23.62 19.44 22.76
C TRP A 25 -24.14 20.16 24.01
N ILE A 26 -23.44 21.19 24.49
CA ILE A 26 -23.91 22.10 25.55
C ILE A 26 -25.17 22.86 25.09
N ILE A 27 -25.14 23.42 23.88
CA ILE A 27 -26.29 24.14 23.30
C ILE A 27 -27.49 23.19 23.12
N LEU A 28 -27.24 21.96 22.66
CA LEU A 28 -28.28 20.94 22.48
C LEU A 28 -28.90 20.55 23.83
N THR A 29 -28.08 20.38 24.88
CA THR A 29 -28.54 20.06 26.24
C THR A 29 -29.37 21.19 26.82
N ASP A 30 -28.94 22.44 26.67
CA ASP A 30 -29.70 23.61 27.13
C ASP A 30 -31.04 23.78 26.39
N ARG A 31 -31.07 23.53 25.07
CA ARG A 31 -32.35 23.50 24.31
C ARG A 31 -33.25 22.33 24.72
N LEU A 32 -32.69 21.15 24.92
CA LEU A 32 -33.44 19.97 25.37
C LEU A 32 -34.05 20.20 26.74
N VAL A 33 -33.28 20.70 27.71
CA VAL A 33 -33.76 21.02 29.06
C VAL A 33 -34.88 22.06 29.03
N ARG A 34 -34.75 23.14 28.23
CA ARG A 34 -35.81 24.14 28.06
C ARG A 34 -37.05 23.61 27.34
N SER A 35 -36.90 22.68 26.40
CA SER A 35 -38.02 22.05 25.72
C SER A 35 -38.76 21.06 26.60
N TYR A 36 -38.04 20.34 27.48
CA TYR A 36 -38.61 19.36 28.41
C TYR A 36 -39.22 19.99 29.65
N SER A 37 -38.69 21.11 30.15
CA SER A 37 -39.24 21.84 31.31
C SER A 37 -40.63 22.43 31.07
N LYS A 38 -41.07 22.49 29.82
CA LYS A 38 -42.44 22.88 29.44
C LYS A 38 -43.48 21.78 29.71
N PHE A 39 -43.05 20.56 30.00
CA PHE A 39 -43.91 19.37 30.11
C PHE A 39 -44.01 18.79 31.54
N MET A 40 -43.10 19.10 32.47
CA MET A 40 -43.11 18.51 33.83
C MET A 40 -42.55 19.50 34.90
N SER A 41 -43.19 19.58 36.07
CA SER A 41 -43.12 20.70 37.02
C SER A 41 -41.98 20.68 38.07
N GLU A 42 -41.07 19.71 38.05
CA GLU A 42 -40.04 19.56 39.09
C GLU A 42 -38.64 19.90 38.54
N SER A 43 -38.21 21.14 38.75
CA SER A 43 -37.15 21.78 37.95
C SER A 43 -35.71 21.58 38.44
N TRP A 44 -35.49 21.19 39.70
CA TRP A 44 -34.15 21.16 40.30
C TRP A 44 -33.36 19.86 40.03
N SER A 45 -34.03 18.72 39.89
CA SER A 45 -33.38 17.41 39.69
C SER A 45 -32.80 17.26 38.27
N PHE A 46 -33.48 17.78 37.25
CA PHE A 46 -33.06 17.64 35.85
C PHE A 46 -31.86 18.50 35.46
N ALA A 47 -31.70 19.68 36.07
CA ALA A 47 -30.55 20.55 35.81
C ALA A 47 -29.24 19.91 36.30
N LEU A 48 -29.28 19.26 37.47
CA LEU A 48 -28.15 18.52 38.02
C LEU A 48 -27.81 17.30 37.15
N TRP A 49 -28.83 16.53 36.72
CA TRP A 49 -28.62 15.40 35.82
C TRP A 49 -28.04 15.81 34.46
N GLY A 50 -28.54 16.89 33.86
CA GLY A 50 -27.99 17.42 32.60
C GLY A 50 -26.53 17.82 32.71
N LEU A 51 -26.15 18.50 33.80
CA LEU A 51 -24.77 18.91 34.05
C LEU A 51 -23.83 17.69 34.26
N THR A 52 -24.30 16.66 34.98
CA THR A 52 -23.50 15.43 35.17
C THR A 52 -23.22 14.69 33.85
N VAL A 53 -24.21 14.61 32.95
CA VAL A 53 -24.06 13.98 31.63
C VAL A 53 -23.08 14.77 30.75
N VAL A 54 -23.14 16.11 30.80
CA VAL A 54 -22.21 16.98 30.07
C VAL A 54 -20.77 16.77 30.52
N VAL A 55 -20.54 16.79 31.84
CA VAL A 55 -19.21 16.58 32.42
C VAL A 55 -18.67 15.18 32.11
N ALA A 56 -19.51 14.15 32.19
CA ALA A 56 -19.10 12.77 31.93
C ALA A 56 -18.63 12.55 30.49
N SER A 57 -19.36 13.07 29.49
CA SER A 57 -18.98 12.90 28.08
C SER A 57 -17.76 13.75 27.69
N TYR A 58 -17.55 14.91 28.32
CA TYR A 58 -16.31 15.67 28.18
C TYR A 58 -15.09 14.88 28.69
N ILE A 59 -15.21 14.24 29.85
CA ILE A 59 -14.14 13.41 30.43
C ILE A 59 -13.84 12.19 29.55
N ILE A 60 -14.87 11.50 29.06
CA ILE A 60 -14.71 10.35 28.15
C ILE A 60 -13.98 10.76 26.87
N THR A 61 -14.32 11.93 26.33
CA THR A 61 -13.68 12.48 25.13
C THR A 61 -12.19 12.74 25.34
N LEU A 62 -11.80 13.34 26.48
CA LEU A 62 -10.39 13.55 26.82
C LEU A 62 -9.63 12.23 27.03
N LEU A 63 -10.29 11.22 27.62
CA LEU A 63 -9.71 9.91 27.88
C LEU A 63 -9.39 9.17 26.56
N ILE A 64 -10.30 9.19 25.59
CA ILE A 64 -10.10 8.58 24.27
C ILE A 64 -8.90 9.21 23.55
N ILE A 65 -8.78 10.53 23.58
CA ILE A 65 -7.65 11.26 22.98
C ILE A 65 -6.33 10.84 23.62
N TRP A 66 -6.28 10.74 24.95
CA TRP A 66 -5.08 10.32 25.67
C TRP A 66 -4.67 8.88 25.35
N VAL A 67 -5.65 7.97 25.27
CA VAL A 67 -5.43 6.55 24.94
C VAL A 67 -4.93 6.36 23.51
N VAL A 68 -5.43 7.12 22.54
CA VAL A 68 -5.05 6.97 21.11
C VAL A 68 -3.71 7.65 20.80
N LEU A 69 -3.42 8.82 21.38
CA LEU A 69 -2.19 9.57 21.05
C LEU A 69 -0.91 8.96 21.64
N LYS A 70 -1.01 8.22 22.74
CA LYS A 70 0.14 7.62 23.43
C LYS A 70 0.80 6.48 22.61
N PRO A 71 0.07 5.49 22.08
CA PRO A 71 0.65 4.43 21.24
C PRO A 71 1.16 4.95 19.91
N VAL A 72 0.47 5.91 19.28
CA VAL A 72 0.92 6.52 18.01
C VAL A 72 2.27 7.21 18.19
N ARG A 73 2.44 7.99 19.27
CA ARG A 73 3.74 8.63 19.58
C ARG A 73 4.86 7.62 19.85
N LYS A 74 4.53 6.49 20.48
CA LYS A 74 5.50 5.42 20.74
C LYS A 74 5.92 4.75 19.42
N PHE A 75 4.96 4.50 18.52
CA PHE A 75 5.21 3.92 17.20
C PHE A 75 6.12 4.80 16.34
N VAL A 76 5.86 6.11 16.30
CA VAL A 76 6.69 7.07 15.54
C VAL A 76 8.13 7.08 16.03
N LYS A 77 8.35 7.13 17.36
CA LYS A 77 9.71 7.07 17.93
C LYS A 77 10.43 5.76 17.66
N THR A 78 9.71 4.63 17.67
CA THR A 78 10.28 3.33 17.33
C THR A 78 10.67 3.27 15.85
N ALA A 79 9.83 3.83 14.96
CA ALA A 79 10.13 3.89 13.54
C ALA A 79 11.37 4.77 13.22
N GLU A 80 11.56 5.88 13.94
CA GLU A 80 12.74 6.75 13.79
C GLU A 80 14.06 6.09 14.24
N SER A 81 14.00 5.07 15.10
CA SER A 81 15.19 4.39 15.63
C SER A 81 15.71 3.24 14.76
N LEU A 82 15.03 2.89 13.67
CA LEU A 82 15.41 1.78 12.81
C LEU A 82 16.61 2.16 11.90
N PRO A 83 17.63 1.27 11.76
CA PRO A 83 18.88 1.53 11.03
C PRO A 83 18.73 1.69 9.51
N VAL A 84 17.50 1.61 8.99
CA VAL A 84 17.15 1.88 7.58
C VAL A 84 17.01 3.39 7.32
N TYR A 85 16.95 4.23 8.35
CA TYR A 85 16.92 5.69 8.19
C TYR A 85 18.35 6.23 7.98
N PRO A 86 18.69 6.79 6.80
CA PRO A 86 20.02 7.31 6.56
C PRO A 86 20.22 8.58 7.38
N LYS A 87 20.95 8.48 8.49
CA LYS A 87 21.35 9.55 9.42
C LYS A 87 22.16 10.70 8.78
N LYS A 88 22.46 10.64 7.48
CA LYS A 88 23.44 11.52 6.81
C LYS A 88 22.84 12.75 6.11
N MET A 89 21.54 12.99 6.18
CA MET A 89 20.87 14.12 5.49
C MET A 89 19.99 14.96 6.42
N GLU A 90 20.34 15.04 7.70
CA GLU A 90 19.65 15.93 8.65
C GLU A 90 20.26 17.35 8.71
N GLU A 91 21.45 17.57 8.13
CA GLU A 91 22.14 18.86 8.25
C GLU A 91 21.88 19.86 7.11
N GLU A 92 21.40 19.43 5.94
CA GLU A 92 20.99 20.36 4.89
C GLU A 92 19.48 20.29 4.67
N VAL A 93 18.86 21.46 4.63
CA VAL A 93 17.44 21.70 4.31
C VAL A 93 16.50 21.73 5.51
N LYS A 94 16.68 22.78 6.34
CA LYS A 94 15.59 23.44 7.08
C LYS A 94 14.55 23.99 6.08
N THR A 95 13.67 23.15 5.56
CA THR A 95 12.45 23.62 4.85
C THR A 95 11.23 23.12 5.60
N LYS A 96 10.52 24.07 6.20
CA LYS A 96 9.30 23.90 7.02
C LYS A 96 8.10 23.48 6.14
N ASP A 97 8.10 22.24 5.66
CA ASP A 97 6.89 21.64 5.09
C ASP A 97 6.83 20.17 5.48
N ASP A 98 6.32 19.90 6.68
CA ASP A 98 6.23 18.55 7.26
C ASP A 98 5.36 17.62 6.39
N ILE A 99 4.40 18.17 5.64
CA ILE A 99 3.53 17.41 4.72
C ILE A 99 4.31 16.95 3.49
N GLU A 100 5.07 17.85 2.87
CA GLU A 100 5.87 17.50 1.68
C GLU A 100 7.04 16.57 2.05
N ARG A 101 7.57 16.71 3.28
CA ARG A 101 8.52 15.75 3.86
C ARG A 101 7.87 14.39 4.08
N PHE A 102 6.65 14.34 4.61
CA PHE A 102 5.92 13.09 4.85
C PHE A 102 5.56 12.39 3.53
N GLU A 103 5.02 13.10 2.55
CA GLU A 103 4.74 12.54 1.22
C GLU A 103 6.00 12.01 0.55
N ARG A 104 7.12 12.74 0.61
CA ARG A 104 8.40 12.28 0.06
C ARG A 104 8.94 11.05 0.80
N VAL A 105 8.84 11.01 2.12
CA VAL A 105 9.28 9.85 2.91
C VAL A 105 8.39 8.64 2.60
N PHE A 106 7.08 8.81 2.46
CA PHE A 106 6.18 7.72 2.07
C PHE A 106 6.47 7.23 0.66
N ASP A 107 6.66 8.12 -0.32
CA ASP A 107 7.00 7.74 -1.70
C ASP A 107 8.37 7.05 -1.79
N GLN A 108 9.31 7.43 -0.92
CA GLN A 108 10.59 6.77 -0.79
C GLN A 108 10.48 5.39 -0.14
N ILE A 109 9.70 5.26 0.94
CA ILE A 109 9.46 3.98 1.60
C ILE A 109 8.76 3.03 0.64
N THR A 110 7.70 3.46 -0.04
CA THR A 110 7.00 2.62 -1.02
C THR A 110 7.91 2.20 -2.17
N THR A 111 8.78 3.09 -2.64
CA THR A 111 9.77 2.79 -3.67
C THR A 111 10.83 1.79 -3.19
N ILE A 112 11.32 1.93 -1.96
CA ILE A 112 12.30 0.99 -1.38
C ILE A 112 11.66 -0.37 -1.15
N LEU A 113 10.45 -0.40 -0.58
CA LEU A 113 9.69 -1.63 -0.35
C LEU A 113 9.42 -2.36 -1.68
N THR A 114 8.96 -1.65 -2.72
CA THR A 114 8.78 -2.28 -4.05
C THR A 114 10.09 -2.78 -4.66
N LYS A 115 11.23 -2.12 -4.41
CA LYS A 115 12.54 -2.61 -4.89
C LYS A 115 12.98 -3.89 -4.16
N VAL A 116 12.77 -3.97 -2.85
CA VAL A 116 13.09 -5.17 -2.05
C VAL A 116 12.18 -6.32 -2.46
N GLU A 117 10.89 -6.06 -2.57
CA GLU A 117 9.87 -7.05 -2.98
C GLU A 117 10.14 -7.58 -4.40
N ALA A 118 10.50 -6.73 -5.37
CA ALA A 118 10.86 -7.19 -6.71
C ALA A 118 12.11 -8.08 -6.73
N LYS A 119 13.10 -7.78 -5.88
CA LYS A 119 14.33 -8.57 -5.78
C LYS A 119 14.08 -9.94 -5.11
N GLU A 120 13.18 -10.00 -4.14
CA GLU A 120 12.81 -11.26 -3.50
C GLU A 120 11.90 -12.12 -4.39
N LEU A 121 10.94 -11.52 -5.08
CA LEU A 121 10.03 -12.24 -5.99
C LEU A 121 10.78 -12.73 -7.24
N PHE A 122 11.70 -11.92 -7.78
CA PHE A 122 12.38 -12.24 -9.05
C PHE A 122 13.91 -12.26 -8.90
N PRO A 123 14.49 -13.26 -8.22
CA PRO A 123 15.93 -13.32 -7.92
C PRO A 123 16.82 -13.35 -9.17
N GLY A 124 16.29 -13.83 -10.31
CA GLY A 124 17.00 -13.90 -11.59
C GLY A 124 16.85 -12.66 -12.49
N MET A 125 16.06 -11.66 -12.11
CA MET A 125 15.82 -10.46 -12.93
C MET A 125 16.32 -9.20 -12.23
N VAL A 126 17.14 -8.41 -12.96
CA VAL A 126 17.63 -7.11 -12.48
C VAL A 126 16.90 -5.99 -13.21
N GLY A 127 16.09 -5.21 -12.49
CA GLY A 127 15.37 -4.08 -13.08
C GLY A 127 14.82 -3.12 -12.02
N GLN A 128 15.45 -1.96 -11.85
CA GLN A 128 15.02 -0.97 -10.83
C GLN A 128 14.16 0.17 -11.39
N SER A 129 13.99 0.23 -12.71
CA SER A 129 13.26 1.29 -13.41
C SER A 129 11.75 1.16 -13.20
N ARG A 130 11.02 2.29 -13.32
CA ARG A 130 9.56 2.32 -13.19
C ARG A 130 8.86 1.42 -14.23
N ILE A 131 9.41 1.36 -15.44
CA ILE A 131 8.90 0.51 -16.53
C ILE A 131 9.02 -0.97 -16.15
N MET A 132 10.17 -1.40 -15.63
CA MET A 132 10.37 -2.77 -15.18
C MET A 132 9.46 -3.16 -14.02
N ARG A 133 9.14 -2.24 -13.09
CA ARG A 133 8.13 -2.49 -12.06
C ARG A 133 6.76 -2.78 -12.65
N GLY A 134 6.40 -2.10 -13.74
CA GLY A 134 5.19 -2.38 -14.50
C GLY A 134 5.17 -3.81 -15.04
N VAL A 135 6.30 -4.25 -15.62
CA VAL A 135 6.48 -5.63 -16.11
C VAL A 135 6.34 -6.65 -14.97
N PHE A 136 7.02 -6.44 -13.83
CA PHE A 136 6.88 -7.33 -12.67
C PHE A 136 5.44 -7.41 -12.15
N THR A 137 4.75 -6.26 -12.11
CA THR A 137 3.33 -6.21 -11.73
C THR A 137 2.45 -7.01 -12.70
N GLN A 138 2.71 -6.94 -14.01
CA GLN A 138 1.99 -7.72 -15.00
C GLN A 138 2.25 -9.22 -14.85
N ILE A 139 3.50 -9.61 -14.58
CA ILE A 139 3.86 -11.00 -14.31
C ILE A 139 3.06 -11.54 -13.13
N ILE A 140 3.07 -10.86 -11.98
CA ILE A 140 2.32 -11.30 -10.79
C ILE A 140 0.82 -11.39 -11.05
N LYS A 141 0.25 -10.48 -11.86
CA LYS A 141 -1.18 -10.50 -12.20
C LYS A 141 -1.57 -11.65 -13.12
N VAL A 142 -0.72 -11.99 -14.09
CA VAL A 142 -1.04 -12.99 -15.12
C VAL A 142 -0.58 -14.39 -14.73
N ALA A 143 0.47 -14.53 -13.91
CA ALA A 143 0.99 -15.83 -13.48
C ALA A 143 -0.07 -16.80 -12.90
N PRO A 144 -1.05 -16.38 -12.07
CA PRO A 144 -2.05 -17.30 -11.55
C PRO A 144 -3.15 -17.69 -12.56
N THR A 145 -3.20 -17.09 -13.76
CA THR A 145 -4.22 -17.41 -14.75
C THR A 145 -3.79 -18.55 -15.68
N ASP A 146 -4.79 -19.20 -16.30
CA ASP A 146 -4.56 -20.25 -17.30
C ASP A 146 -4.61 -19.71 -18.75
N SER A 147 -4.16 -18.47 -18.94
CA SER A 147 -4.18 -17.82 -20.25
C SER A 147 -2.82 -17.92 -20.93
N THR A 148 -2.83 -18.04 -22.26
CA THR A 148 -1.61 -17.97 -23.06
C THR A 148 -1.00 -16.58 -22.99
N VAL A 149 0.31 -16.50 -22.72
CA VAL A 149 1.03 -15.24 -22.57
C VAL A 149 1.99 -15.03 -23.74
N LEU A 150 1.88 -13.87 -24.39
CA LEU A 150 2.82 -13.44 -25.44
C LEU A 150 3.81 -12.43 -24.86
N ILE A 151 5.11 -12.74 -24.92
CA ILE A 151 6.17 -11.86 -24.43
C ILE A 151 6.84 -11.18 -25.62
N LEU A 152 6.70 -9.86 -25.70
CA LEU A 152 7.28 -9.04 -26.77
C LEU A 152 8.53 -8.30 -26.28
N GLY A 153 9.48 -8.11 -27.18
CA GLY A 153 10.69 -7.33 -26.91
C GLY A 153 11.82 -7.66 -27.87
N GLU A 154 12.80 -6.77 -27.94
CA GLU A 154 13.99 -6.91 -28.77
C GLU A 154 14.84 -8.13 -28.37
N SER A 155 15.75 -8.54 -29.26
CA SER A 155 16.68 -9.63 -28.97
C SER A 155 17.58 -9.26 -27.76
N GLY A 156 17.85 -10.22 -26.88
CA GLY A 156 18.72 -10.00 -25.71
C GLY A 156 18.08 -9.30 -24.51
N THR A 157 16.79 -8.94 -24.54
CA THR A 157 16.08 -8.25 -23.43
C THR A 157 15.67 -9.16 -22.26
N GLY A 158 16.07 -10.44 -22.26
CA GLY A 158 15.78 -11.36 -21.16
C GLY A 158 14.35 -11.90 -21.13
N LYS A 159 13.67 -12.01 -22.28
CA LYS A 159 12.31 -12.59 -22.38
C LYS A 159 12.18 -13.98 -21.73
N GLU A 160 13.25 -14.77 -21.74
CA GLU A 160 13.29 -16.08 -21.09
C GLU A 160 13.20 -15.99 -19.56
N LEU A 161 13.79 -14.94 -18.97
CA LEU A 161 13.70 -14.67 -17.54
C LEU A 161 12.28 -14.28 -17.15
N VAL A 162 11.59 -13.53 -18.01
CA VAL A 162 10.17 -13.18 -17.84
C VAL A 162 9.30 -14.44 -17.89
N ALA A 163 9.53 -15.34 -18.86
CA ALA A 163 8.82 -16.62 -18.94
C ALA A 163 9.06 -17.50 -17.71
N THR A 164 10.31 -17.52 -17.22
CA THR A 164 10.67 -18.25 -15.99
C THR A 164 9.97 -17.63 -14.77
N GLY A 165 9.92 -16.30 -14.68
CA GLY A 165 9.20 -15.59 -13.61
C GLY A 165 7.70 -15.86 -13.62
N LEU A 166 7.07 -15.93 -14.79
CA LEU A 166 5.67 -16.35 -14.96
C LEU A 166 5.44 -17.77 -14.43
N TYR A 167 6.28 -18.73 -14.82
CA TYR A 167 6.18 -20.11 -14.36
C TYR A 167 6.34 -20.22 -12.82
N GLU A 168 7.33 -19.56 -12.24
CA GLU A 168 7.63 -19.59 -10.80
C GLU A 168 6.52 -19.03 -9.90
N HIS A 169 5.70 -18.11 -10.43
CA HIS A 169 4.56 -17.50 -9.72
C HIS A 169 3.21 -18.09 -10.15
N SER A 170 3.21 -19.07 -11.06
CA SER A 170 1.99 -19.70 -11.51
C SER A 170 1.49 -20.77 -10.56
N LEU A 171 0.22 -21.13 -10.68
CA LEU A 171 -0.35 -22.30 -10.00
C LEU A 171 0.25 -23.64 -10.51
N ARG A 172 1.04 -23.59 -11.58
CA ARG A 172 1.70 -24.75 -12.21
C ARG A 172 3.16 -24.89 -11.75
N LYS A 173 3.60 -24.06 -10.81
CA LYS A 173 4.91 -24.19 -10.18
C LYS A 173 5.12 -25.62 -9.67
N GLY A 174 6.23 -26.24 -10.06
CA GLY A 174 6.59 -27.61 -9.73
C GLY A 174 6.21 -28.65 -10.79
N LYS A 175 5.48 -28.27 -11.85
CA LYS A 175 5.25 -29.12 -13.03
C LYS A 175 6.39 -28.94 -14.06
N PRO A 176 6.58 -29.85 -15.02
CA PRO A 176 7.60 -29.67 -16.05
C PRO A 176 7.46 -28.34 -16.79
N PHE A 177 8.53 -27.56 -16.84
CA PHE A 177 8.64 -26.33 -17.60
C PHE A 177 9.62 -26.53 -18.75
N ILE A 178 9.09 -26.72 -19.96
CA ILE A 178 9.88 -27.03 -21.16
C ILE A 178 10.08 -25.75 -21.95
N LYS A 179 11.34 -25.37 -22.17
CA LYS A 179 11.73 -24.21 -22.98
C LYS A 179 12.15 -24.70 -24.36
N ILE A 180 11.56 -24.15 -25.41
CA ILE A 180 11.87 -24.51 -26.79
C ILE A 180 12.31 -23.26 -27.53
N ASN A 181 13.50 -23.32 -28.14
CA ASN A 181 14.00 -22.27 -29.00
C ASN A 181 13.74 -22.64 -30.46
N CYS A 182 12.68 -22.07 -31.06
CA CYS A 182 12.31 -22.37 -32.43
C CYS A 182 13.37 -21.94 -33.47
N VAL A 183 14.28 -21.01 -33.14
CA VAL A 183 15.35 -20.60 -34.06
C VAL A 183 16.44 -21.67 -34.18
N ALA A 184 16.58 -22.54 -33.18
CA ALA A 184 17.59 -23.60 -33.17
C ALA A 184 17.14 -24.88 -33.87
N ILE A 185 15.86 -25.03 -34.19
CA ILE A 185 15.28 -26.24 -34.79
C ILE A 185 14.94 -25.96 -36.26
N PRO A 186 15.42 -26.77 -37.22
CA PRO A 186 15.03 -26.65 -38.61
C PRO A 186 13.52 -26.82 -38.79
N GLU A 187 12.88 -26.03 -39.65
CA GLU A 187 11.43 -26.10 -39.88
C GLU A 187 10.94 -27.51 -40.28
N SER A 188 11.75 -28.25 -41.03
CA SER A 188 11.44 -29.63 -41.45
C SER A 188 11.38 -30.63 -40.29
N LEU A 189 11.97 -30.31 -39.14
CA LEU A 189 11.99 -31.18 -37.95
C LEU A 189 11.16 -30.62 -36.79
N LEU A 190 10.74 -29.36 -36.85
CA LEU A 190 10.01 -28.69 -35.77
C LEU A 190 8.72 -29.43 -35.38
N GLU A 191 7.94 -29.87 -36.37
CA GLU A 191 6.70 -30.62 -36.12
C GLU A 191 7.00 -31.99 -35.48
N SER A 192 8.05 -32.67 -35.97
CA SER A 192 8.45 -33.99 -35.45
C SER A 192 8.99 -33.93 -34.01
N GLU A 193 9.60 -32.82 -33.62
CA GLU A 193 10.07 -32.57 -32.24
C GLU A 193 8.94 -32.14 -31.29
N LEU A 194 7.98 -31.34 -31.76
CA LEU A 194 6.88 -30.84 -30.93
C LEU A 194 5.79 -31.88 -30.68
N PHE A 195 5.48 -32.69 -31.70
CA PHE A 195 4.36 -33.63 -31.66
C PHE A 195 4.80 -35.09 -31.59
N GLY A 196 6.10 -35.35 -31.81
CA GLY A 196 6.61 -36.70 -32.03
C GLY A 196 6.37 -37.18 -33.45
N HIS A 197 6.99 -38.29 -33.81
CA HIS A 197 6.81 -38.96 -35.09
C HIS A 197 6.83 -40.46 -34.88
N GLU A 198 6.22 -41.21 -35.81
CA GLU A 198 6.35 -42.67 -35.81
C GLU A 198 7.57 -43.11 -36.61
N LYS A 199 8.11 -44.29 -36.26
CA LYS A 199 9.22 -44.92 -36.97
C LYS A 199 8.91 -45.04 -38.46
N GLY A 200 9.77 -44.45 -39.29
CA GLY A 200 9.62 -44.43 -40.74
C GLY A 200 8.80 -43.27 -41.33
N ALA A 201 8.35 -42.30 -40.51
CA ALA A 201 7.64 -41.10 -41.00
C ALA A 201 8.49 -40.24 -41.97
N PHE A 202 9.82 -40.26 -41.82
CA PHE A 202 10.77 -39.64 -42.75
C PHE A 202 12.09 -40.43 -42.79
N THR A 203 12.93 -40.14 -43.79
CA THR A 203 14.27 -40.74 -43.91
C THR A 203 15.15 -40.31 -42.72
N GLY A 204 15.29 -41.19 -41.72
CA GLY A 204 16.01 -40.90 -40.47
C GLY A 204 15.19 -41.13 -39.19
N ALA A 205 13.88 -41.40 -39.30
CA ALA A 205 13.01 -41.72 -38.16
C ALA A 205 13.31 -43.11 -37.56
N VAL A 206 14.26 -43.17 -36.61
CA VAL A 206 14.78 -44.42 -36.03
C VAL A 206 14.08 -44.90 -34.75
N SER A 207 13.10 -44.17 -34.21
CA SER A 207 12.46 -44.50 -32.92
C SER A 207 10.99 -44.17 -32.93
#